data_AF-A0A353XVK4-F1
#
_entry.id   AF-A0A353XVK4-F1
#
_cell.length_a   1.000
_cell.length_b   1.000
_cell.length_c   1.000
_cell.angle_alpha   90.00
_cell.angle_beta   90.00
_cell.angle_gamma   90.00
#
_symmetry.space_group_name_H-M   'P 1'
#
loop_
_entity.id
_entity.type
_entity.pdbx_description
1 polymer ?
#
loop_
_entity_poly.entity_id
_entity_poly.type
_entity_poly.pdbx_seq_one_letter_code
_entity_poly.pdbx_strand_id
1 'polypeptide(L)'
;GLVFGVEAHVCVMQTVLDLLDNGMQPVVIADAIGSRSAYDRRQAIRRMRRAGAVITTTEAILFELCRSSKDPVFKAISQLVK
;
A
#
# COMPACT_ATOMS: atom_id res chain seq x y z
N GLY A 1 -5.76 4.62 -5.93
CA GLY A 1 -6.53 3.59 -5.19
C GLY A 1 -5.59 2.84 -4.27
N LEU A 2 -6.08 2.36 -3.12
CA LEU A 2 -5.28 1.54 -2.19
C LEU A 2 -5.15 0.11 -2.74
N VAL A 3 -3.94 -0.43 -2.74
CA VAL A 3 -3.65 -1.79 -3.23
C VAL A 3 -2.94 -2.59 -2.15
N PHE A 4 -3.49 -3.76 -1.85
CA PHE A 4 -2.97 -4.74 -0.88
C PHE A 4 -3.38 -6.17 -1.29
N GLY A 5 -2.76 -7.21 -0.72
CA GLY A 5 -3.06 -8.61 -1.03
C GLY A 5 -1.85 -9.47 -1.44
N VAL A 6 -2.12 -10.59 -2.11
CA VAL A 6 -1.12 -11.58 -2.54
C VAL A 6 -1.39 -12.04 -3.99
N GLU A 7 -0.39 -12.35 -4.80
CA GLU A 7 1.05 -12.32 -4.54
C GLU A 7 1.71 -10.99 -4.99
N ALA A 8 2.56 -10.43 -4.13
CA ALA A 8 3.21 -9.13 -4.32
C ALA A 8 3.93 -8.98 -5.66
N HIS A 9 4.65 -10.02 -6.07
CA HIS A 9 5.47 -10.05 -7.30
C HIS A 9 4.73 -10.60 -8.53
N VAL A 10 3.45 -10.95 -8.40
CA VAL A 10 2.61 -11.46 -9.49
C VAL A 10 1.40 -10.54 -9.64
N CYS A 11 0.26 -10.88 -9.04
CA CYS A 11 -1.02 -10.21 -9.26
C CYS A 11 -1.02 -8.76 -8.74
N VAL A 12 -0.38 -8.51 -7.59
CA VAL A 12 -0.34 -7.16 -7.01
C VAL A 12 0.49 -6.22 -7.89
N MET A 13 1.71 -6.65 -8.26
CA MET A 13 2.58 -5.83 -9.09
C MET A 13 1.98 -5.59 -10.48
N GLN A 14 1.39 -6.61 -11.12
CA GLN A 14 0.72 -6.45 -12.41
C GLN A 14 -0.43 -5.45 -12.31
N THR A 15 -1.32 -5.60 -11.33
CA THR A 15 -2.41 -4.64 -11.08
C THR A 15 -1.88 -3.22 -10.87
N VAL A 16 -0.79 -3.05 -10.12
CA VAL A 16 -0.20 -1.72 -9.88
C VAL A 16 0.34 -1.10 -11.16
N LEU A 17 1.01 -1.89 -12.01
CA LEU A 17 1.53 -1.41 -13.29
C LEU A 17 0.37 -1.05 -14.22
N ASP A 18 -0.67 -1.87 -14.30
CA ASP A 18 -1.86 -1.58 -15.12
C ASP A 18 -2.56 -0.30 -14.63
N LEU A 19 -2.67 -0.08 -13.31
CA LEU A 19 -3.23 1.17 -12.77
C LEU A 19 -2.41 2.39 -13.16
N LEU A 20 -1.07 2.29 -13.14
CA LEU A 20 -0.18 3.37 -13.59
C LEU A 20 -0.35 3.64 -15.09
N ASP A 21 -0.40 2.60 -15.91
CA ASP A 21 -0.58 2.70 -17.36
C ASP A 21 -1.93 3.33 -17.73
N ASN A 22 -2.96 3.14 -16.89
CA ASN A 22 -4.27 3.78 -17.02
C ASN A 22 -4.32 5.19 -16.40
N GLY A 23 -3.18 5.80 -16.06
CA GLY A 23 -3.10 7.16 -15.52
C GLY A 23 -3.62 7.31 -14.08
N MET A 24 -3.80 6.20 -13.36
CA MET A 24 -4.20 6.22 -11.96
C MET A 24 -2.96 6.23 -11.05
N GLN A 25 -3.12 6.79 -9.84
CA GLN A 25 -2.08 6.72 -8.81
C GLN A 25 -2.37 5.57 -7.83
N PRO A 26 -1.72 4.41 -7.95
CA PRO A 26 -1.80 3.36 -6.95
C PRO A 26 -0.98 3.73 -5.71
N VAL A 27 -1.57 3.40 -4.55
CA VAL A 27 -0.93 3.48 -3.23
C VAL A 27 -0.84 2.06 -2.68
N VAL A 28 0.36 1.52 -2.62
CA VAL A 28 0.62 0.15 -2.17
C VAL A 28 0.90 0.13 -0.67
N ILE A 29 0.16 -0.71 0.05
CA ILE A 29 0.31 -0.89 1.50
C ILE A 29 1.33 -2.02 1.74
N ALA A 30 2.58 -1.66 2.00
CA ALA A 30 3.74 -2.58 1.95
C ALA A 30 3.69 -3.73 2.97
N ASP A 31 3.12 -3.48 4.14
CA ASP A 31 2.90 -4.42 5.24
C ASP A 31 1.62 -5.25 5.07
N ALA A 32 0.74 -4.88 4.13
CA ALA A 32 -0.46 -5.64 3.77
C ALA A 32 -0.31 -6.39 2.42
N ILE A 33 0.92 -6.53 1.91
CA ILE A 33 1.22 -7.37 0.74
C ILE A 33 2.19 -8.50 1.06
N GLY A 34 1.97 -9.65 0.42
CA GLY A 34 2.69 -10.88 0.73
C GLY A 34 3.23 -11.62 -0.49
N SER A 35 4.27 -12.41 -0.30
CA SER A 35 4.75 -13.43 -1.25
C SER A 35 5.33 -14.59 -0.44
N ARG A 36 5.39 -15.78 -1.03
CA ARG A 36 6.04 -16.95 -0.40
C ARG A 36 7.51 -16.65 -0.05
N SER A 37 8.20 -15.92 -0.93
CA SER A 37 9.58 -15.49 -0.74
C SER A 37 9.63 -14.02 -0.30
N ALA A 38 10.38 -13.77 0.78
CA ALA A 38 10.63 -12.40 1.25
C ALA A 38 11.50 -11.60 0.26
N TYR A 39 12.35 -12.27 -0.51
CA TYR A 39 13.14 -11.64 -1.56
C TYR A 39 12.23 -11.12 -2.69
N ASP A 40 11.30 -11.94 -3.17
CA ASP A 40 10.41 -11.57 -4.25
C ASP A 40 9.49 -10.41 -3.85
N ARG A 41 8.96 -10.44 -2.62
CA ARG A 41 8.20 -9.29 -2.07
C ARG A 41 9.02 -8.01 -2.08
N ARG A 42 10.28 -8.05 -1.63
CA ARG A 42 11.15 -6.86 -1.61
C ARG A 42 11.44 -6.33 -3.01
N GLN A 43 11.68 -7.22 -3.99
CA GLN A 43 11.91 -6.81 -5.36
C GLN A 43 10.66 -6.20 -6.00
N ALA A 44 9.49 -6.78 -5.76
CA ALA A 44 8.22 -6.24 -6.23
C ALA A 44 7.98 -4.82 -5.69
N ILE A 45 8.16 -4.60 -4.38
CA ILE A 45 8.02 -3.27 -3.76
C ILE A 45 8.99 -2.26 -4.39
N ARG A 46 10.24 -2.65 -4.63
CA ARG A 46 11.24 -1.79 -5.28
C ARG A 46 10.84 -1.44 -6.71
N ARG A 47 10.33 -2.42 -7.47
CA ARG A 47 9.87 -2.23 -8.85
C ARG A 47 8.65 -1.32 -8.93
N MET A 48 7.61 -1.59 -8.13
CA MET A 48 6.40 -0.74 -8.07
C MET A 48 6.74 0.71 -7.69
N ARG A 49 7.62 0.91 -6.71
CA ARG A 49 8.11 2.26 -6.35
C ARG A 49 8.79 2.97 -7.53
N ARG A 50 9.68 2.26 -8.24
CA ARG A 50 10.39 2.83 -9.40
C ARG A 50 9.47 3.13 -10.58
N ALA A 51 8.38 2.37 -10.72
CA ALA A 51 7.37 2.61 -11.74
C ALA A 51 6.49 3.84 -11.43
N GLY A 52 6.54 4.39 -10.22
CA GLY A 52 5.78 5.58 -9.82
C GLY A 52 4.65 5.31 -8.83
N ALA A 53 4.50 4.07 -8.33
CA ALA A 53 3.53 3.79 -7.27
C ALA A 53 3.96 4.43 -5.94
N VAL A 54 3.00 4.99 -5.19
CA VAL A 54 3.24 5.42 -3.81
C VAL A 54 3.31 4.18 -2.94
N ILE A 55 4.33 4.09 -2.09
CA ILE A 55 4.47 2.98 -1.14
C ILE A 55 4.32 3.55 0.27
N THR A 56 3.35 3.03 1.02
CA THR A 56 3.07 3.42 2.40
C THR A 56 2.89 2.17 3.28
N THR A 57 2.50 2.36 4.53
CA THR A 57 2.13 1.28 5.47
C THR A 57 0.69 1.42 5.92
N THR A 58 0.13 0.36 6.52
CA THR A 58 -1.24 0.36 7.06
C THR A 58 -1.42 1.48 8.08
N GLU A 59 -0.47 1.67 8.99
CA GLU A 59 -0.54 2.74 9.98
C GLU A 59 -0.49 4.13 9.34
N ALA A 60 0.46 4.35 8.43
CA ALA A 60 0.62 5.64 7.77
C ALA A 60 -0.63 6.02 6.96
N ILE A 61 -1.19 5.09 6.18
CA ILE A 61 -2.38 5.41 5.38
C ILE A 61 -3.62 5.66 6.25
N LEU A 62 -3.79 4.92 7.35
CA LEU A 62 -4.91 5.14 8.26
C LEU A 62 -4.88 6.54 8.89
N PHE A 63 -3.70 6.99 9.34
CA PHE A 63 -3.57 8.35 9.89
C PHE A 63 -3.56 9.44 8.82
N GLU A 64 -3.02 9.18 7.63
CA GLU A 64 -3.10 10.10 6.48
C GLU A 64 -4.55 10.41 6.12
N LEU A 65 -5.43 9.39 6.15
CA LEU A 65 -6.86 9.54 5.90
C LEU A 65 -7.58 10.37 6.97
N CYS A 66 -7.14 10.35 8.23
CA CYS A 66 -7.70 11.21 9.28
C CYS A 66 -7.37 12.69 9.07
N ARG A 67 -6.25 13.02 8.42
CA ARG A 67 -5.66 14.37 8.25
C ARG A 67 -5.28 15.11 9.54
N SER A 68 -5.95 14.85 10.66
CA SER A 68 -5.77 15.52 11.94
C SER A 68 -6.19 14.62 13.10
N SER A 69 -5.54 14.80 14.26
CA SER A 69 -5.92 14.14 15.52
C SER A 69 -7.27 14.60 16.08
N LYS A 70 -7.82 15.70 15.54
CA LYS A 70 -9.15 16.21 15.88
C LYS A 70 -10.28 15.53 15.10
N ASP A 71 -9.96 14.68 14.13
CA ASP A 71 -10.97 13.97 13.36
C ASP A 71 -11.79 13.05 14.29
N PRO A 72 -13.13 13.04 14.19
CA PRO A 72 -13.98 12.20 15.02
C PRO A 72 -13.61 10.71 15.00
N VAL A 73 -13.05 10.20 13.89
CA VAL A 73 -12.65 8.79 13.77
C VAL A 73 -11.22 8.51 14.23
N PHE A 74 -10.42 9.54 14.54
CA PHE A 74 -9.00 9.37 14.92
C PHE A 74 -8.83 8.42 16.10
N LYS A 75 -9.67 8.55 17.14
CA LYS A 75 -9.58 7.70 18.33
C LYS A 75 -9.90 6.24 18.02
N ALA A 76 -10.85 5.98 17.13
CA ALA A 76 -11.18 4.63 16.69
C ALA A 76 -10.03 4.04 15.86
N ILE A 77 -9.45 4.81 14.94
CA ILE A 77 -8.29 4.39 14.16
C ILE A 77 -7.08 4.13 15.06
N SER A 78 -6.77 5.02 16.01
CA SER A 78 -5.68 4.84 16.97
C SER A 78 -5.82 3.57 17.82
N GLN A 79 -7.03 3.04 18.00
CA GLN A 79 -7.26 1.76 18.69
C GLN A 79 -7.04 0.54 17.79
N LEU A 80 -7.13 0.67 16.47
CA LEU A 80 -6.89 -0.42 15.51
C LEU A 80 -5.40 -0.68 15.24
N VAL A 81 -4.54 0.33 15.44
CA VAL A 81 -3.08 0.26 15.21
C VAL A 81 -2.26 0.06 16.49
N LYS A 82 -2.91 -0.10 17.65
CA LYS A 82 -2.27 -0.52 18.90
C LYS A 82 -2.08 -2.03 18.94
#